data_AF-B4RAP3-F1
#
_entry.id   AF-B4RAP3-F1
#
_cell.length_a   1.000
_cell.length_b   1.000
_cell.length_c   1.000
_cell.angle_alpha   90.00
_cell.angle_beta   90.00
_cell.angle_gamma   90.00
#
_symmetry.space_group_name_H-M   'P 1'
#
loop_
_entity.id
_entity.type
_entity.pdbx_description
1 polymer ?
#
loop_
_entity_poly.entity_id
_entity_poly.type
_entity_poly.pdbx_seq_one_letter_code
_entity_poly.pdbx_strand_id
1 'polypeptide(L)'
;MAEAEARAIIANVRREIEEAADAMLAAAEKGLKDVQAARDGDASALDGLERMLCAILEACAFQDLTGQRLAKLDAMIGDVALGRSEGDPLLNGPALAGEGLDQAAADALMDFDKP
;
A
#
# COMPACT_ATOMS: atom_id res chain seq x y z
N MET A 1 -19.96 1.20 6.19
CA MET A 1 -19.43 1.40 7.56
C MET A 1 -18.09 0.69 7.74
N ALA A 2 -17.99 -0.61 7.43
CA ALA A 2 -16.73 -1.36 7.53
C ALA A 2 -15.56 -0.81 6.68
N GLU A 3 -15.82 -0.34 5.45
CA GLU A 3 -14.76 0.25 4.60
C GLU A 3 -14.15 1.52 5.22
N ALA A 4 -14.99 2.46 5.68
CA ALA A 4 -14.54 3.72 6.24
C ALA A 4 -13.68 3.51 7.49
N GLU A 5 -14.05 2.53 8.33
CA GLU A 5 -13.28 2.13 9.50
C GLU A 5 -11.93 1.51 9.11
N ALA A 6 -11.90 0.62 8.10
CA ALA A 6 -10.66 0.04 7.60
C ALA A 6 -9.71 1.09 7.01
N ARG A 7 -10.23 2.06 6.24
CA ARG A 7 -9.44 3.18 5.70
C ARG A 7 -8.92 4.10 6.81
N ALA A 8 -9.70 4.32 7.87
CA ALA A 8 -9.26 5.10 9.02
C ALA A 8 -8.10 4.42 9.77
N ILE A 9 -8.13 3.09 9.92
CA ILE A 9 -7.03 2.31 10.51
C ILE A 9 -5.78 2.43 9.63
N ILE A 10 -5.89 2.26 8.32
CA ILE A 10 -4.77 2.40 7.38
C ILE A 10 -4.14 3.79 7.47
N ALA A 11 -4.95 4.84 7.53
CA ALA A 11 -4.49 6.21 7.66
C ALA A 11 -3.74 6.44 8.99
N ASN A 12 -4.24 5.89 10.10
CA ASN A 12 -3.56 5.97 11.40
C ASN A 12 -2.21 5.24 11.38
N VAL A 13 -2.16 4.01 10.85
CA VAL A 13 -0.90 3.24 10.74
C VAL A 13 0.12 3.99 9.87
N ARG A 14 -0.31 4.59 8.75
CA ARG A 14 0.58 5.39 7.91
C ARG A 14 1.17 6.57 8.70
N ARG A 15 0.33 7.32 9.41
CA ARG A 15 0.78 8.47 10.22
C ARG A 15 1.79 8.04 11.30
N GLU A 16 1.50 6.96 12.03
CA GLU A 16 2.41 6.45 13.07
C GLU A 16 3.78 6.06 12.51
N ILE A 17 3.83 5.49 11.30
CA ILE A 17 5.08 5.16 10.63
C ILE A 17 5.85 6.42 10.22
N GLU A 18 5.16 7.43 9.68
CA GLU A 18 5.77 8.71 9.32
C GLU A 18 6.35 9.42 10.56
N GLU A 19 5.61 9.46 11.67
CA GLU A 19 6.08 10.01 12.94
C GLU A 19 7.32 9.28 13.49
N ALA A 20 7.36 7.95 13.37
CA ALA A 20 8.52 7.16 13.77
C ALA A 20 9.75 7.45 12.90
N ALA A 21 9.57 7.60 11.58
CA ALA A 21 10.64 7.96 10.67
C ALA A 21 11.20 9.35 10.96
N ASP A 22 10.34 10.34 11.22
CA ASP A 22 10.74 11.70 11.62
C ASP A 22 11.54 11.69 12.93
N ALA A 23 11.11 10.89 13.92
CA ALA A 23 11.84 10.73 15.17
C ALA A 23 13.24 10.15 14.96
N MET A 24 13.40 9.19 14.03
CA MET A 24 14.71 8.64 13.66
C MET A 24 15.59 9.67 12.94
N LEU A 25 15.02 10.49 12.07
CA LEU A 25 15.73 11.57 11.39
C LEU A 25 16.20 12.64 12.38
N ALA A 26 15.36 13.02 13.34
CA ALA A 26 15.73 13.96 14.41
C ALA A 26 16.82 13.40 15.34
N ALA A 27 16.83 12.09 15.58
CA ALA A 27 17.94 11.43 16.28
C ALA A 27 19.22 11.47 15.45
N ALA A 28 19.12 11.33 14.12
CA ALA A 28 20.24 11.43 13.21
C ALA A 28 20.89 12.82 13.20
N GLU A 29 20.07 13.88 13.17
CA GLU A 29 20.53 15.27 13.27
C GLU A 29 21.30 15.56 14.55
N LYS A 30 20.97 14.87 15.66
CA LYS A 30 21.72 14.99 16.91
C LYS A 30 23.10 14.35 16.82
N GLY A 31 23.22 13.19 16.18
CA GLY A 31 24.52 12.51 15.99
C GLY A 31 25.42 13.16 14.96
N LEU A 32 24.90 14.03 14.09
CA LEU A 32 25.71 14.89 13.23
C LEU A 32 26.71 15.77 14.01
N LYS A 33 26.46 16.01 15.30
CA LYS A 33 27.41 16.70 16.20
C LYS A 33 28.67 15.89 16.48
N ASP A 34 28.59 14.57 16.37
CA ASP A 34 29.72 13.66 16.62
C ASP A 34 30.63 13.50 15.39
N VAL A 35 30.21 14.03 14.22
CA VAL A 35 31.00 13.99 12.98
C VAL A 35 32.37 14.65 13.15
N GLN A 36 32.46 15.73 13.93
CA GLN A 36 33.74 16.38 14.18
C GLN A 36 34.66 15.50 15.04
N ALA A 37 34.14 14.88 16.09
CA ALA A 37 34.91 13.95 16.92
C ALA A 37 35.38 12.73 16.10
N ALA A 38 34.52 12.18 15.23
CA ALA A 38 34.89 11.11 14.32
C ALA A 38 36.01 11.53 13.35
N ARG A 39 35.97 12.76 12.81
CA ARG A 39 37.04 13.32 11.96
C ARG A 39 38.36 13.50 12.69
N ASP A 40 38.30 13.80 13.98
CA ASP A 40 39.47 13.94 14.85
C ASP A 40 40.04 12.58 15.32
N GLY A 41 39.46 11.47 14.83
CA GLY A 41 39.98 10.11 15.06
C GLY A 41 39.31 9.36 16.21
N ASP A 42 38.22 9.88 16.77
CA ASP A 42 37.45 9.16 17.80
C ASP A 42 36.68 7.98 17.18
N ALA A 43 37.18 6.77 17.41
CA ALA A 43 36.56 5.53 16.93
C ALA A 43 35.15 5.30 17.49
N SER A 44 34.86 5.75 18.72
CA SER A 44 33.53 5.59 19.31
C SER A 44 32.50 6.50 18.63
N ALA A 45 32.90 7.71 18.26
CA ALA A 45 32.06 8.63 17.49
C ALA A 45 31.78 8.08 16.08
N LEU A 46 32.80 7.47 15.45
CA LEU A 46 32.67 6.84 14.14
C LEU A 46 31.70 5.64 14.18
N ASP A 47 31.85 4.74 15.15
CA ASP A 47 30.94 3.60 15.36
C ASP A 47 29.50 4.07 15.62
N GLY A 48 29.33 5.16 16.39
CA GLY A 48 28.03 5.76 16.65
C GLY A 48 27.36 6.28 15.37
N LEU A 49 28.13 6.95 14.52
CA LEU A 49 27.64 7.47 13.24
C LEU A 49 27.27 6.34 12.27
N GLU A 50 28.07 5.27 12.20
CA GLU A 50 27.77 4.11 11.36
C GLU A 50 26.45 3.44 11.77
N ARG A 51 26.27 3.14 13.05
CA ARG A 51 25.01 2.54 13.56
C ARG A 51 23.80 3.41 13.27
N MET A 52 23.97 4.73 13.40
CA MET A 52 22.92 5.70 13.12
C MET A 52 22.53 5.71 11.64
N LEU A 53 23.52 5.72 10.72
CA LEU A 53 23.27 5.65 9.28
C LEU A 53 22.56 4.35 8.89
N CYS A 54 22.98 3.21 9.44
CA CYS A 54 22.30 1.93 9.23
C CYS A 54 20.84 1.97 9.71
N ALA A 55 20.59 2.53 10.90
CA ALA A 55 19.23 2.64 11.44
C ALA A 55 18.33 3.51 10.54
N ILE A 56 18.84 4.61 9.99
CA ILE A 56 18.09 5.46 9.04
C ILE A 56 17.74 4.68 7.77
N LEU A 57 18.71 3.96 7.19
CA LEU A 57 18.49 3.17 5.98
C LEU A 57 17.42 2.08 6.20
N GLU A 58 17.48 1.39 7.34
CA GLU A 58 16.50 0.39 7.73
C GLU A 58 15.10 1.00 7.92
N ALA A 59 15.01 2.17 8.56
CA ALA A 59 13.75 2.87 8.78
C ALA A 59 13.10 3.31 7.47
N CYS A 60 13.87 3.90 6.55
CA CYS A 60 13.37 4.31 5.24
C CYS A 60 12.90 3.10 4.41
N ALA A 61 13.66 2.00 4.44
CA ALA A 61 13.26 0.77 3.73
C ALA A 61 11.98 0.16 4.31
N PHE A 62 11.84 0.16 5.64
CA PHE A 62 10.63 -0.31 6.31
C PHE A 62 9.41 0.57 5.96
N GLN A 63 9.59 1.90 5.97
CA GLN A 63 8.54 2.85 5.60
C GLN A 63 8.10 2.65 4.15
N ASP A 64 9.02 2.51 3.20
CA ASP A 64 8.70 2.30 1.79
C ASP A 64 7.90 1.00 1.59
N LEU A 65 8.39 -0.12 2.13
CA LEU A 65 7.71 -1.42 2.00
C LEU A 65 6.33 -1.39 2.66
N THR A 66 6.21 -0.75 3.82
CA THR A 66 4.92 -0.66 4.51
C THR A 66 3.98 0.29 3.80
N GLY A 67 4.45 1.41 3.28
CA GLY A 67 3.68 2.34 2.46
C GLY A 67 3.10 1.68 1.21
N GLN A 68 3.91 0.88 0.50
CA GLN A 68 3.45 0.09 -0.66
C GLN A 68 2.38 -0.94 -0.26
N ARG A 69 2.59 -1.65 0.86
CA ARG A 69 1.61 -2.64 1.37
C ARG A 69 0.29 -1.99 1.76
N LEU A 70 0.33 -0.85 2.44
CA LEU A 70 -0.86 -0.09 2.82
C LEU A 70 -1.61 0.42 1.58
N ALA A 71 -0.90 0.91 0.55
CA ALA A 71 -1.52 1.31 -0.71
C ALA A 71 -2.22 0.14 -1.41
N LYS A 72 -1.59 -1.05 -1.41
CA LYS A 72 -2.21 -2.27 -1.96
C LYS A 72 -3.45 -2.69 -1.17
N LEU A 73 -3.38 -2.65 0.16
CA LEU A 73 -4.51 -2.96 1.03
C LEU A 73 -5.68 -2.00 0.80
N ASP A 74 -5.40 -0.71 0.65
CA ASP A 74 -6.41 0.32 0.37
C ASP A 74 -7.12 0.08 -0.97
N ALA A 75 -6.37 -0.33 -2.01
CA ALA A 75 -6.94 -0.74 -3.29
C ALA A 75 -7.86 -1.97 -3.16
N MET A 76 -7.40 -3.03 -2.46
CA MET A 76 -8.19 -4.23 -2.22
C MET A 76 -9.49 -3.96 -1.46
N ILE A 77 -9.45 -3.06 -0.47
CA ILE A 77 -10.64 -2.62 0.25
C ILE A 77 -11.63 -1.96 -0.70
N GLY A 78 -11.14 -1.12 -1.62
CA GLY A 78 -11.98 -0.51 -2.65
C GLY A 78 -12.65 -1.54 -3.56
N ASP A 79 -11.90 -2.56 -4.00
CA ASP A 79 -12.45 -3.63 -4.85
C ASP A 79 -13.53 -4.45 -4.13
N VAL A 80 -13.29 -4.81 -2.86
CA VAL A 80 -14.27 -5.51 -2.01
C VAL A 80 -15.52 -4.64 -1.78
N ALA A 81 -15.34 -3.35 -1.51
CA ALA A 81 -16.46 -2.43 -1.27
C ALA A 81 -17.31 -2.19 -2.52
N LEU A 82 -16.70 -2.22 -3.70
CA LEU A 82 -17.39 -2.13 -5.00
C LEU A 82 -17.96 -3.48 -5.47
N GLY A 83 -17.75 -4.57 -4.71
CA GLY A 83 -18.20 -5.92 -5.10
C GLY A 83 -17.51 -6.45 -6.36
N ARG A 84 -16.33 -5.95 -6.70
CA ARG A 84 -15.60 -6.36 -7.91
C ARG A 84 -14.86 -7.67 -7.65
N SER A 85 -15.37 -8.76 -8.21
CA SER A 85 -14.66 -10.03 -8.34
C SER A 85 -13.85 -10.03 -9.64
N GLU A 86 -12.59 -10.46 -9.61
CA GLU A 86 -11.82 -10.73 -10.84
C GLU A 86 -12.54 -11.84 -11.63
N GLY A 87 -13.23 -11.44 -12.69
CA GLY A 87 -13.86 -12.35 -13.64
C GLY A 87 -15.39 -12.36 -13.69
N ASP A 88 -16.11 -11.40 -13.08
CA ASP A 88 -17.58 -11.40 -13.14
C ASP A 88 -18.11 -10.88 -14.51
N PRO A 89 -18.63 -11.75 -15.40
CA PRO A 89 -19.17 -11.36 -16.70
C PRO A 89 -20.47 -10.53 -16.56
N LEU A 90 -21.06 -10.48 -15.37
CA LEU A 90 -22.28 -9.74 -15.05
C LEU A 90 -22.03 -8.25 -14.77
N LEU A 91 -20.76 -7.84 -14.63
CA LEU A 91 -20.37 -6.43 -14.48
C LEU A 91 -20.12 -5.75 -15.84
N ASN A 92 -20.33 -6.46 -16.95
CA ASN A 92 -20.47 -5.81 -18.24
C ASN A 92 -21.81 -5.06 -18.21
N GLY A 93 -21.76 -3.73 -18.34
CA GLY A 93 -22.96 -2.89 -18.34
C GLY A 93 -23.98 -3.30 -19.42
N PRO A 94 -25.17 -2.66 -19.45
CA PRO A 94 -26.17 -2.95 -20.47
C PRO A 94 -25.54 -2.90 -21.87
N ALA A 95 -25.86 -3.88 -22.71
CA ALA A 95 -25.43 -3.88 -24.09
C ALA A 95 -25.79 -2.53 -24.74
N LEU A 96 -24.84 -1.94 -25.47
CA LEU A 96 -25.09 -0.70 -26.19
C LEU A 96 -26.22 -0.92 -27.22
N ALA A 97 -26.85 0.17 -27.67
CA ALA A 97 -27.90 0.10 -28.67
C ALA A 97 -27.38 -0.58 -29.96
N GLY A 98 -27.89 -1.77 -30.26
CA GLY A 98 -27.46 -2.59 -31.40
C GLY A 98 -26.42 -3.67 -31.08
N GLU A 99 -25.92 -3.74 -29.85
CA GLU A 99 -24.99 -4.78 -29.37
C GLU A 99 -25.67 -5.84 -28.49
N GLY A 100 -27.01 -5.80 -28.41
CA GLY A 100 -27.78 -6.85 -27.75
C GLY A 100 -27.65 -8.18 -28.50
N LEU A 101 -27.67 -9.29 -27.76
CA LEU A 101 -27.79 -10.61 -28.38
C LEU A 101 -29.11 -10.68 -29.14
N ASP A 102 -29.08 -11.25 -30.35
CA ASP A 102 -30.30 -11.49 -31.10
C ASP A 102 -31.15 -12.59 -30.45
N GLN A 103 -32.42 -12.64 -30.84
CA GLN A 103 -33.38 -13.57 -30.24
C GLN A 103 -32.98 -15.03 -30.45
N ALA A 104 -32.32 -15.38 -31.56
CA ALA A 104 -31.91 -16.76 -31.82
C ALA A 104 -30.75 -17.18 -30.91
N ALA A 105 -29.80 -16.28 -30.65
CA ALA A 105 -28.72 -16.47 -29.70
C ALA A 105 -29.25 -16.50 -28.25
N ALA A 106 -30.24 -15.68 -27.93
CA ALA A 106 -30.91 -15.70 -26.63
C ALA A 106 -31.67 -17.01 -26.38
N ASP A 107 -32.43 -17.48 -27.39
CA ASP A 107 -33.16 -18.74 -27.34
C ASP A 107 -32.20 -19.93 -27.19
N ALA A 108 -31.06 -19.92 -27.90
CA ALA A 108 -30.03 -20.95 -27.78
C ALA A 108 -29.33 -20.98 -26.41
N LEU A 109 -29.20 -19.82 -25.75
CA LEU A 109 -28.60 -19.72 -24.42
C LEU A 109 -29.53 -20.26 -23.32
N MET A 110 -30.86 -20.17 -23.52
CA MET A 110 -31.86 -20.62 -22.54
C MET A 110 -32.35 -22.06 -22.75
N ASP A 111 -31.95 -22.72 -23.84
CA ASP A 111 -32.30 -24.11 -24.13
C ASP A 111 -31.36 -25.08 -23.37
N PHE A 112 -31.41 -25.03 -22.02
CA PHE A 112 -30.59 -25.83 -21.11
C PHE A 112 -30.98 -27.32 -21.05
N ASP A 113 -32.00 -27.74 -21.80
CA ASP A 113 -32.68 -29.03 -21.58
C ASP A 113 -32.90 -29.84 -22.87
N LYS A 114 -31.99 -29.74 -23.85
CA LYS A 114 -31.91 -30.71 -24.94
C LYS A 114 -31.06 -31.92 -24.51
N PRO A 115 -31.60 -33.16 -24.52
CA PRO A 115 -30.88 -34.37 -24.07
C PRO A 115 -29.64 -34.71 -24.91
#